data_AF-F1YUD1-F1
#
_entry.id   AF-F1YUD1-F1
#
_cell.length_a   1.000
_cell.length_b   1.000
_cell.length_c   1.000
_cell.angle_alpha   90.00
_cell.angle_beta   90.00
_cell.angle_gamma   90.00
#
_symmetry.space_group_name_H-M   'P 1'
#
loop_
_entity.id
_entity.type
_entity.pdbx_description
1 polymer ?
#
loop_
_entity_poly.entity_id
_entity_poly.type
_entity_poly.pdbx_seq_one_letter_code
_entity_poly.pdbx_strand_id
1 'polypeptide(L)'
;MPLYVLVENCPVMLPVSRVTEKGSFLRVVVAGCVLVGMTGCKLVDQKTFNPNAGVAPKPYIPPPPPGPPPVPPLIELAAGTPASQWEAPVDQITRLALSRKPDVLFVVRCLVPPQANADAEQSSLMNLVQGDGRAVLQEMINAGASEAQVEMSAMPDSSVTKPVVRVYVR
;
A
#
# COMPACT_ATOMS: atom_id res chain seq x y z
N MET A 1 -59.09 -15.54 -17.57
CA MET A 1 -60.47 -16.07 -17.72
C MET A 1 -60.73 -16.25 -19.22
N PRO A 2 -61.52 -17.25 -19.65
CA PRO A 2 -62.31 -18.25 -18.89
C PRO A 2 -61.44 -19.49 -18.49
N LEU A 3 -61.79 -20.46 -17.62
CA LEU A 3 -63.03 -21.22 -17.29
C LEU A 3 -63.49 -22.13 -18.47
N TYR A 4 -63.99 -23.39 -18.37
CA TYR A 4 -64.28 -24.40 -17.33
C TYR A 4 -64.56 -25.77 -18.08
N VAL A 5 -64.59 -27.02 -17.54
CA VAL A 5 -64.38 -27.62 -16.21
C VAL A 5 -64.00 -29.15 -16.34
N LEU A 6 -64.34 -30.01 -15.36
CA LEU A 6 -64.11 -31.47 -15.17
C LEU A 6 -64.56 -32.46 -16.27
N VAL A 7 -63.91 -33.65 -16.27
CA VAL A 7 -64.42 -35.06 -16.17
C VAL A 7 -63.24 -36.01 -16.48
N GLU A 8 -62.97 -37.18 -15.89
CA GLU A 8 -63.25 -37.88 -14.63
C GLU A 8 -62.53 -39.26 -14.72
N ASN A 9 -62.20 -39.89 -13.59
CA ASN A 9 -61.90 -41.32 -13.38
C ASN A 9 -60.69 -42.05 -14.01
N CYS A 10 -59.85 -42.54 -13.10
CA CYS A 10 -58.87 -43.62 -13.26
C CYS A 10 -59.54 -45.00 -13.22
N PRO A 11 -58.93 -46.04 -13.82
CA PRO A 11 -58.72 -47.26 -13.02
C PRO A 11 -57.31 -47.86 -13.15
N VAL A 12 -56.81 -48.38 -12.03
CA VAL A 12 -55.54 -49.11 -11.93
C VAL A 12 -55.76 -50.58 -12.32
N MET A 13 -54.91 -51.13 -13.18
CA MET A 13 -54.78 -52.58 -13.37
C MET A 13 -53.30 -52.96 -13.54
N LEU A 14 -52.77 -53.70 -12.56
CA LEU A 14 -51.44 -54.32 -12.59
C LEU A 14 -51.55 -55.73 -13.19
N PRO A 15 -50.61 -56.15 -14.05
CA PRO A 15 -50.30 -57.55 -14.25
C PRO A 15 -48.97 -57.92 -13.58
N VAL A 16 -49.02 -58.84 -12.62
CA VAL A 16 -47.82 -59.56 -12.14
C VAL A 16 -47.56 -60.73 -13.07
N SER A 17 -46.35 -60.80 -13.63
CA SER A 17 -45.84 -62.02 -14.28
C SER A 17 -44.36 -62.21 -13.96
N ARG A 18 -44.04 -63.33 -13.29
CA ARG A 18 -42.66 -63.83 -13.13
C ARG A 18 -42.33 -64.75 -14.31
N VAL A 19 -41.15 -64.62 -14.89
CA VAL A 19 -40.52 -65.65 -15.74
C VAL A 19 -39.06 -65.83 -15.30
N THR A 20 -38.59 -67.06 -15.38
CA THR A 20 -37.46 -67.60 -14.61
C THR A 20 -36.17 -67.71 -15.43
N GLU A 21 -35.04 -67.45 -14.76
CA GLU A 21 -33.68 -68.00 -14.91
C GLU A 21 -33.04 -68.39 -16.29
N LYS A 22 -31.74 -68.03 -16.36
CA LYS A 22 -30.59 -68.82 -16.88
C LYS A 22 -30.15 -68.70 -18.35
N GLY A 23 -28.95 -68.13 -18.54
CA GLY A 23 -27.98 -68.66 -19.53
C GLY A 23 -27.45 -67.74 -20.65
N SER A 24 -26.63 -66.71 -20.35
CA SER A 24 -25.74 -66.12 -21.39
C SER A 24 -24.52 -65.32 -20.88
N PHE A 25 -23.84 -65.78 -19.83
CA PHE A 25 -22.67 -65.05 -19.28
C PHE A 25 -21.46 -64.95 -20.23
N LEU A 26 -21.36 -65.79 -21.26
CA LEU A 26 -20.17 -65.89 -22.11
C LEU A 26 -20.01 -64.74 -23.12
N ARG A 27 -21.11 -64.08 -23.55
CA ARG A 27 -21.05 -63.01 -24.57
C ARG A 27 -20.64 -61.63 -24.01
N VAL A 28 -20.81 -61.41 -22.71
CA VAL A 28 -20.47 -60.12 -22.06
C VAL A 28 -18.95 -59.96 -21.88
N VAL A 29 -18.24 -61.07 -21.62
CA VAL A 29 -16.80 -61.05 -21.30
C VAL A 29 -15.95 -60.55 -22.48
N VAL A 30 -16.22 -61.04 -23.70
CA VAL A 30 -15.40 -60.69 -24.88
C VAL A 30 -15.58 -59.22 -25.30
N ALA A 31 -16.80 -58.68 -25.18
CA ALA A 31 -17.07 -57.27 -25.49
C ALA A 31 -16.42 -56.30 -24.47
N GLY A 32 -16.30 -56.71 -23.20
CA GLY A 32 -15.64 -55.91 -22.16
C GLY A 32 -14.14 -55.72 -22.41
N CYS A 33 -13.43 -56.75 -22.86
CA CYS A 33 -11.97 -56.70 -23.02
C CYS A 33 -11.50 -55.69 -24.08
N VAL A 34 -12.26 -55.45 -25.16
CA VAL A 34 -11.84 -54.54 -26.25
C VAL A 34 -11.96 -53.07 -25.82
N LEU A 35 -12.99 -52.71 -25.04
CA LEU A 35 -13.22 -51.32 -24.61
C LEU A 35 -12.22 -50.86 -23.53
N VAL A 36 -11.69 -51.78 -22.72
CA VAL A 36 -10.65 -51.48 -21.71
C VAL A 36 -9.27 -51.26 -22.35
N GLY A 37 -9.02 -51.80 -23.55
CA GLY A 37 -7.72 -51.71 -24.22
C GLY A 37 -7.35 -50.32 -24.76
N MET A 38 -8.33 -49.44 -25.01
CA MET A 38 -8.08 -48.14 -25.67
C MET A 38 -7.92 -46.94 -24.73
N THR A 39 -8.16 -47.10 -23.43
CA THR A 39 -7.98 -46.01 -22.44
C THR A 39 -6.52 -45.77 -22.04
N GLY A 40 -5.58 -46.61 -22.51
CA GLY A 40 -4.15 -46.50 -22.24
C GLY A 40 -3.36 -45.54 -23.14
N CYS A 41 -3.92 -45.11 -24.27
CA CYS A 41 -3.20 -44.29 -25.25
C CYS A 41 -3.20 -42.79 -24.90
N LYS A 42 -2.45 -42.40 -23.84
CA LYS A 42 -1.93 -41.03 -23.80
C LYS A 42 -0.85 -40.90 -24.87
N LEU A 43 -1.07 -40.06 -25.87
CA LEU A 43 -0.03 -39.66 -26.81
C LEU A 43 1.15 -39.09 -26.02
N VAL A 44 2.37 -39.48 -26.40
CA VAL A 44 3.60 -38.95 -25.82
C VAL A 44 3.70 -37.48 -26.23
N ASP A 45 3.58 -36.59 -25.24
CA ASP A 45 3.62 -35.14 -25.41
C ASP A 45 4.93 -34.58 -24.82
N GLN A 46 5.28 -33.34 -25.12
CA GLN A 46 6.40 -32.66 -24.47
C GLN A 46 6.23 -32.61 -22.95
N LYS A 47 4.99 -32.58 -22.45
CA LYS A 47 4.68 -32.69 -21.01
C LYS A 47 4.96 -34.06 -20.39
N THR A 48 5.11 -35.10 -21.21
CA THR A 48 5.54 -36.44 -20.76
C THR A 48 7.03 -36.44 -20.40
N PHE A 49 7.85 -35.65 -21.08
CA PHE A 49 9.30 -35.55 -20.82
C PHE A 49 9.67 -34.40 -19.88
N ASN A 50 8.96 -33.27 -19.98
CA ASN A 50 9.14 -32.13 -19.10
C ASN A 50 7.75 -31.61 -18.68
N PRO A 51 7.30 -31.83 -17.43
CA PRO A 51 6.00 -31.35 -16.95
C PRO A 51 5.76 -29.85 -17.12
N ASN A 52 6.84 -29.05 -17.21
CA ASN A 52 6.79 -27.60 -17.43
C ASN A 52 6.87 -27.21 -18.92
N ALA A 53 6.75 -28.14 -19.86
CA ALA A 53 6.72 -27.83 -21.29
C ALA A 53 5.54 -26.89 -21.62
N GLY A 54 5.86 -25.76 -22.24
CA GLY A 54 4.90 -24.67 -22.54
C GLY A 54 4.63 -23.71 -21.38
N VAL A 55 5.24 -23.90 -20.20
CA VAL A 55 5.22 -22.89 -19.14
C VAL A 55 6.22 -21.79 -19.49
N ALA A 56 5.71 -20.58 -19.75
CA ALA A 56 6.57 -19.43 -19.98
C ALA A 56 7.46 -19.17 -18.75
N PRO A 57 8.78 -18.93 -18.91
CA PRO A 57 9.64 -18.60 -17.79
C PRO A 57 9.16 -17.30 -17.17
N LYS A 58 8.94 -17.29 -15.84
CA LYS A 58 8.63 -16.07 -15.10
C LYS A 58 9.95 -15.32 -14.88
N PRO A 59 10.16 -14.14 -15.48
CA PRO A 59 11.39 -13.38 -15.24
C PRO A 59 11.43 -12.97 -13.77
N TYR A 60 12.56 -13.22 -13.10
CA TYR A 60 12.79 -12.64 -11.79
C TYR A 60 13.03 -11.14 -11.96
N ILE A 61 12.08 -10.34 -11.49
CA ILE A 61 12.25 -8.90 -11.34
C ILE A 61 12.78 -8.68 -9.91
N PRO A 62 14.01 -8.17 -9.73
CA PRO A 62 14.51 -7.87 -8.39
C PRO A 62 13.62 -6.79 -7.74
N PRO A 63 13.46 -6.81 -6.40
CA PRO A 63 12.77 -5.72 -5.72
C PRO A 63 13.46 -4.39 -6.04
N PRO A 64 12.71 -3.27 -6.13
CA PRO A 64 13.31 -1.96 -6.28
C PRO A 64 14.39 -1.74 -5.20
N PRO A 65 15.53 -1.13 -5.53
CA PRO A 65 16.51 -0.72 -4.54
C PRO A 65 15.83 0.13 -3.45
N PRO A 66 16.22 0.00 -2.17
CA PRO A 66 15.77 0.91 -1.13
C PRO A 66 15.98 2.36 -1.57
N GLY A 67 14.97 3.21 -1.32
CA GLY A 67 15.06 4.63 -1.66
C GLY A 67 16.23 5.32 -0.94
N PRO A 68 16.76 6.43 -1.47
CA PRO A 68 17.75 7.24 -0.78
C PRO A 68 17.28 7.61 0.64
N PRO A 69 18.17 7.65 1.64
CA PRO A 69 17.78 8.05 2.99
C PRO A 69 17.24 9.49 3.01
N PRO A 70 16.27 9.81 3.88
CA PRO A 70 15.80 11.18 4.05
C PRO A 70 16.96 12.14 4.37
N VAL A 71 16.96 13.31 3.73
CA VAL A 71 17.94 14.36 4.03
C VAL A 71 17.70 14.86 5.45
N PRO A 72 18.70 14.83 6.35
CA PRO A 72 18.52 15.32 7.72
C PRO A 72 18.31 16.85 7.71
N PRO A 73 17.53 17.39 8.67
CA PRO A 73 17.44 18.83 8.85
C PRO A 73 18.78 19.41 9.32
N LEU A 74 19.04 20.67 9.00
CA LEU A 74 20.17 21.45 9.50
C LEU A 74 20.01 21.74 11.01
N ILE A 75 18.78 22.01 11.43
CA ILE A 75 18.39 22.26 12.82
C ILE A 75 17.07 21.52 13.06
N GLU A 76 16.94 20.84 14.21
CA GLU A 76 15.66 20.39 14.74
C GLU A 76 15.49 20.95 16.16
N LEU A 77 14.39 21.66 16.37
CA LEU A 77 14.05 22.34 17.61
C LEU A 77 12.70 21.81 18.12
N ALA A 78 12.65 21.36 19.37
CA ALA A 78 11.39 21.03 20.02
C ALA A 78 10.66 22.32 20.40
N ALA A 79 9.35 22.36 20.20
CA ALA A 79 8.57 23.54 20.55
C ALA A 79 8.61 23.83 22.07
N GLY A 80 8.66 25.09 22.43
CA GLY A 80 8.82 25.55 23.81
C GLY A 80 10.22 25.39 24.40
N THR A 81 11.24 25.01 23.62
CA THR A 81 12.64 25.08 24.06
C THR A 81 13.03 26.55 24.33
N PRO A 82 13.58 26.91 25.52
CA PRO A 82 13.96 28.28 25.83
C PRO A 82 14.98 28.86 24.84
N ALA A 83 14.78 30.12 24.44
CA ALA A 83 15.59 30.84 23.45
C ALA A 83 17.11 30.76 23.72
N SER A 84 17.50 30.91 24.98
CA SER A 84 18.89 30.79 25.45
C SER A 84 19.57 29.45 25.19
N GLN A 85 18.83 28.41 24.77
CA GLN A 85 19.37 27.10 24.40
C GLN A 85 19.53 26.91 22.88
N TRP A 86 18.93 27.77 22.06
CA TRP A 86 18.87 27.58 20.59
C TRP A 86 19.25 28.79 19.75
N GLU A 87 19.14 30.04 20.25
CA GLU A 87 19.47 31.25 19.48
C GLU A 87 20.90 31.20 18.93
N ALA A 88 21.90 31.04 19.80
CA ALA A 88 23.30 30.99 19.39
C ALA A 88 23.64 29.84 18.40
N PRO A 89 23.14 28.60 18.57
CA PRO A 89 23.21 27.57 17.53
C PRO A 89 22.59 27.96 16.18
N VAL A 90 21.38 28.55 16.18
CA VAL A 90 20.69 29.00 14.95
C VAL A 90 21.48 30.09 14.26
N ASP A 91 21.98 31.07 15.01
CA ASP A 91 22.83 32.14 14.52
C ASP A 91 24.11 31.59 13.85
N GLN A 92 24.88 30.80 14.60
CA GLN A 92 26.16 30.27 14.15
C GLN A 92 26.02 29.44 12.87
N ILE A 93 25.01 28.56 12.80
CA ILE A 93 24.82 27.69 11.63
C ILE A 93 24.27 28.45 10.42
N THR A 94 23.46 29.49 10.63
CA THR A 94 22.97 30.36 9.56
C THR A 94 24.11 31.17 8.94
N ARG A 95 24.96 31.81 9.76
CA ARG A 95 26.17 32.48 9.30
C ARG A 95 27.12 31.53 8.55
N LEU A 96 27.28 30.29 9.03
CA LEU A 96 28.12 29.28 8.39
C LEU A 96 27.54 28.76 7.07
N ALA A 97 26.22 28.69 6.93
CA ALA A 97 25.56 28.33 5.67
C ALA A 97 25.74 29.45 4.63
N LEU A 98 25.48 30.71 5.01
CA LEU A 98 25.65 31.90 4.16
C LEU A 98 27.11 32.09 3.72
N SER A 99 28.10 31.85 4.61
CA SER A 99 29.52 31.97 4.24
C SER A 99 30.00 30.89 3.26
N ARG A 100 29.27 29.78 3.13
CA ARG A 100 29.52 28.70 2.15
C ARG A 100 28.77 28.90 0.84
N LYS A 101 27.51 29.35 0.92
CA LYS A 101 26.62 29.60 -0.22
C LYS A 101 25.80 30.88 0.08
N PRO A 102 26.21 32.06 -0.40
CA PRO A 102 25.53 33.32 -0.09
C PRO A 102 24.08 33.39 -0.57
N ASP A 103 23.73 32.64 -1.61
CA ASP A 103 22.41 32.50 -2.22
C ASP A 103 21.63 31.26 -1.72
N VAL A 104 22.01 30.68 -0.57
CA VAL A 104 21.29 29.55 0.02
C VAL A 104 19.84 29.92 0.36
N LEU A 105 18.93 28.99 0.12
CA LEU A 105 17.53 29.09 0.52
C LEU A 105 17.30 28.23 1.78
N PHE A 106 16.83 28.85 2.84
CA PHE A 106 16.43 28.19 4.07
C PHE A 106 14.94 27.86 4.03
N VAL A 107 14.57 26.66 4.48
CA VAL A 107 13.17 26.21 4.57
C VAL A 107 12.87 25.83 6.01
N VAL A 108 12.15 26.70 6.71
CA VAL A 108 11.64 26.52 8.07
C VAL A 108 10.33 25.74 7.99
N ARG A 109 10.31 24.53 8.57
CA ARG A 109 9.14 23.65 8.63
C ARG A 109 8.62 23.55 10.06
N CYS A 110 7.43 24.07 10.29
CA CYS A 110 6.67 23.90 11.53
C CYS A 110 5.85 22.61 11.42
N LEU A 111 6.24 21.58 12.18
CA LEU A 111 5.61 20.26 12.15
C LEU A 111 4.87 19.99 13.45
N VAL A 112 3.65 19.48 13.37
CA VAL A 112 2.89 19.00 14.53
C VAL A 112 2.52 17.52 14.37
N PRO A 113 2.43 16.74 15.46
CA PRO A 113 1.82 15.42 15.39
C PRO A 113 0.35 15.54 14.94
N PRO A 114 -0.21 14.57 14.19
CA PRO A 114 -1.62 14.56 13.81
C PRO A 114 -2.55 14.71 15.02
N GLN A 115 -3.58 15.53 14.91
CA GLN A 115 -4.54 15.78 16.00
C GLN A 115 -5.84 15.00 15.81
N ALA A 116 -6.69 14.99 16.85
CA ALA A 116 -7.98 14.29 16.83
C ALA A 116 -9.01 14.90 15.86
N ASN A 117 -8.84 16.16 15.46
CA ASN A 117 -9.68 16.85 14.48
C ASN A 117 -8.93 18.05 13.84
N ALA A 118 -9.47 18.58 12.75
CA ALA A 118 -8.87 19.65 11.97
C ALA A 118 -8.72 20.98 12.75
N ASP A 119 -9.67 21.32 13.63
CA ASP A 119 -9.62 22.58 14.39
C ASP A 119 -8.47 22.57 15.41
N ALA A 120 -8.27 21.45 16.10
CA ALA A 120 -7.14 21.24 17.00
C ALA A 120 -5.80 21.22 16.24
N GLU A 121 -5.77 20.64 15.04
CA GLU A 121 -4.59 20.61 14.17
C GLU A 121 -4.21 22.01 13.68
N GLN A 122 -5.16 22.75 13.13
CA GLN A 122 -4.99 24.12 12.67
C GLN A 122 -4.56 25.04 13.82
N SER A 123 -5.20 24.92 14.99
CA SER A 123 -4.81 25.69 16.19
C SER A 123 -3.38 25.36 16.63
N SER A 124 -2.98 24.09 16.62
CA SER A 124 -1.62 23.66 16.98
C SER A 124 -0.58 24.18 15.98
N LEU A 125 -0.87 24.11 14.68
CA LEU A 125 -0.02 24.64 13.62
C LEU A 125 0.14 26.16 13.75
N MET A 126 -0.96 26.89 13.95
CA MET A 126 -0.94 28.35 14.09
C MET A 126 -0.14 28.78 15.33
N ASN A 127 -0.32 28.10 16.46
CA ASN A 127 0.47 28.37 17.67
C ASN A 127 1.97 28.15 17.44
N LEU A 128 2.36 27.04 16.81
CA LEU A 128 3.77 26.74 16.50
C LEU A 128 4.38 27.76 15.52
N VAL A 129 3.64 28.13 14.47
CA VAL A 129 4.08 29.12 13.48
C VAL A 129 4.23 30.50 14.12
N GLN A 130 3.25 30.96 14.90
CA GLN A 130 3.28 32.32 15.46
C GLN A 130 4.25 32.47 16.64
N GLY A 131 4.56 31.37 17.34
CA GLY A 131 5.60 31.30 18.36
C GLY A 131 6.97 30.92 17.78
N ASP A 132 7.43 29.71 18.09
CA ASP A 132 8.79 29.24 17.80
C ASP A 132 9.19 29.32 16.33
N GLY A 133 8.26 29.08 15.40
CA GLY A 133 8.50 29.16 13.95
C GLY A 133 8.94 30.56 13.51
N ARG A 134 8.21 31.60 13.93
CA ARG A 134 8.58 33.00 13.70
C ARG A 134 9.82 33.42 14.48
N ALA A 135 10.03 32.91 15.69
CA ALA A 135 11.22 33.22 16.48
C ALA A 135 12.50 32.71 15.81
N VAL A 136 12.50 31.46 15.34
CA VAL A 136 13.62 30.88 14.58
C VAL A 136 13.83 31.62 13.26
N LEU A 137 12.77 31.91 12.50
CA LEU A 137 12.86 32.69 11.27
C LEU A 137 13.48 34.08 11.50
N GLN A 138 13.07 34.78 12.55
CA GLN A 138 13.62 36.09 12.90
C GLN A 138 15.10 35.99 13.28
N GLU A 139 15.51 34.97 14.02
CA GLU A 139 16.92 34.79 14.39
C GLU A 139 17.80 34.48 13.18
N MET A 140 17.29 33.75 12.19
CA MET A 140 18.00 33.55 10.92
C MET A 140 18.18 34.85 10.13
N ILE A 141 17.20 35.77 10.19
CA ILE A 141 17.33 37.10 9.61
C ILE A 141 18.34 37.95 10.39
N ASN A 142 18.30 37.92 11.73
CA ASN A 142 19.29 38.59 12.59
C ASN A 142 20.72 38.10 12.33
N ALA A 143 20.88 36.80 12.03
CA ALA A 143 22.15 36.17 11.69
C ALA A 143 22.71 36.62 10.32
N GLY A 144 21.84 37.13 9.43
CA GLY A 144 22.22 37.73 8.14
C GLY A 144 21.48 37.17 6.92
N ALA A 145 20.50 36.28 7.06
CA ALA A 145 19.68 35.84 5.93
C ALA A 145 18.70 36.96 5.51
N SER A 146 18.47 37.14 4.21
CA SER A 146 17.38 38.02 3.76
C SER A 146 16.02 37.33 3.87
N GLU A 147 14.93 38.09 4.02
CA GLU A 147 13.56 37.54 4.06
C GLU A 147 13.24 36.66 2.84
N ALA A 148 13.74 37.05 1.66
CA ALA A 148 13.58 36.28 0.41
C ALA A 148 14.32 34.94 0.40
N GLN A 149 15.23 34.71 1.35
CA GLN A 149 15.97 33.45 1.52
C GLN A 149 15.40 32.56 2.63
N VAL A 150 14.28 32.92 3.27
CA VAL A 150 13.67 32.11 4.33
C VAL A 150 12.20 31.79 3.99
N GLU A 151 11.98 30.59 3.44
CA GLU A 151 10.63 30.04 3.26
C GLU A 151 10.13 29.45 4.58
N MET A 152 8.91 29.78 4.99
CA MET A 152 8.23 29.13 6.11
C MET A 152 7.04 28.30 5.62
N SER A 153 6.94 27.07 6.09
CA SER A 153 5.84 26.14 5.81
C SER A 153 5.41 25.42 7.08
N ALA A 154 4.14 25.00 7.13
CA ALA A 154 3.59 24.32 8.28
C ALA A 154 2.71 23.15 7.83
N MET A 155 2.86 21.97 8.43
CA MET A 155 2.07 20.78 8.11
C MET A 155 2.03 19.77 9.26
N PRO A 156 0.98 18.93 9.35
CA PRO A 156 1.00 17.75 10.20
C PRO A 156 2.02 16.73 9.68
N ASP A 157 2.72 16.04 10.59
CA ASP A 157 3.69 15.00 10.24
C ASP A 157 3.62 13.87 11.26
N SER A 158 3.32 12.65 10.81
CA SER A 158 3.21 11.47 11.68
C SER A 158 4.57 10.91 12.15
N SER A 159 5.68 11.42 11.62
CA SER A 159 7.03 11.08 12.10
C SER A 159 7.43 11.81 13.39
N VAL A 160 6.71 12.87 13.78
CA VAL A 160 6.99 13.65 14.99
C VAL A 160 5.98 13.32 16.08
N THR A 161 6.45 13.22 17.33
CA THR A 161 5.61 12.92 18.51
C THR A 161 5.28 14.16 19.36
N LYS A 162 5.88 15.30 19.01
CA LYS A 162 5.70 16.63 19.62
C LYS A 162 5.80 17.68 18.52
N PRO A 163 5.26 18.89 18.72
CA PRO A 163 5.51 20.00 17.81
C PRO A 163 7.01 20.31 17.72
N VAL A 164 7.53 20.47 16.50
CA VAL A 164 8.95 20.76 16.23
C VAL A 164 9.11 21.76 15.09
N VAL A 165 10.16 22.57 15.14
CA VAL A 165 10.63 23.40 14.03
C VAL A 165 11.86 22.73 13.42
N ARG A 166 11.82 22.42 12.12
CA ARG A 166 12.95 21.88 11.36
C ARG A 166 13.42 22.88 10.31
N VAL A 167 14.71 23.18 10.28
CA VAL A 167 15.31 24.03 9.23
C VAL A 167 16.04 23.16 8.23
N TYR A 168 15.79 23.38 6.94
CA TYR A 168 16.51 22.75 5.83
C TYR A 168 17.19 23.81 4.96
N VAL A 169 18.16 23.40 4.13
CA VAL A 169 18.86 24.26 3.15
C VAL A 169 18.73 23.71 1.73
N ARG A 170 18.74 24.60 0.73
CA ARG A 170 18.67 24.31 -0.70
C ARG A 170 19.64 25.20 -1.50
#